data_AF-A0A920TAL2-F1
#
_entry.id   AF-A0A920TAL2-F1
#
_cell.length_a   1.000
_cell.length_b   1.000
_cell.length_c   1.000
_cell.angle_alpha   90.00
_cell.angle_beta   90.00
_cell.angle_gamma   90.00
#
_symmetry.space_group_name_H-M   'P 1'
#
loop_
_entity.id
_entity.type
_entity.pdbx_description
1 polymer ?
#
loop_
_entity_poly.entity_id
_entity_poly.type
_entity_poly.pdbx_seq_one_letter_code
_entity_poly.pdbx_strand_id
1 'polypeptide(L)'
;MALAESQQELGLEISDEQRASLREAIDDIDFEVAAGYERDLRHDVMAHVHAYGDRCPEARGIIHLGATSCFVTDNTDLLLLGQALELIRDRLVGVIHHLAVFAAGNRDLPCLGFTHLQPAQPTTVGKRATCGAMTW
;
A
#
# COMPACT_ATOMS: atom_id res chain seq x y z
N MET A 1 12.09 -1.93 13.57
CA MET A 1 13.33 -2.55 13.06
C MET A 1 14.20 -1.56 12.28
N ALA A 2 13.88 -1.22 11.03
CA ALA A 2 14.79 -0.45 10.15
C ALA A 2 15.45 0.78 10.80
N LEU A 3 14.70 1.59 11.56
CA LEU A 3 15.23 2.75 12.29
C LEU A 3 16.39 2.37 13.23
N ALA A 4 16.20 1.36 14.08
CA ALA A 4 17.20 0.96 15.08
C ALA A 4 18.47 0.39 14.40
N GLU A 5 18.31 -0.31 13.27
CA GLU A 5 19.45 -0.85 12.50
C GLU A 5 20.27 0.28 11.89
N SER A 6 19.62 1.22 11.20
CA SER A 6 20.31 2.38 10.63
C SER A 6 20.96 3.25 11.70
N GLN A 7 20.32 3.42 12.85
CA GLN A 7 20.89 4.18 13.97
C GLN A 7 22.14 3.50 14.55
N GLN A 8 22.13 2.19 14.71
CA GLN A 8 23.30 1.42 15.13
C GLN A 8 24.44 1.52 14.11
N GLU A 9 24.15 1.38 12.81
CA GLU A 9 25.12 1.55 11.72
C GLU A 9 25.76 2.95 11.72
N LEU A 10 25.00 3.97 12.12
CA LEU A 10 25.46 5.35 12.26
C LEU A 10 26.17 5.64 13.60
N GLY A 11 26.31 4.65 14.48
CA GLY A 11 27.10 4.73 15.71
C GLY A 11 26.34 5.09 16.98
N LEU A 12 25.00 5.03 17.00
CA LEU A 12 24.24 5.11 18.25
C LEU A 12 24.39 3.83 19.06
N GLU A 13 24.40 3.96 20.40
CA GLU A 13 24.51 2.84 21.33
C GLU A 13 23.23 2.00 21.37
N ILE A 14 23.10 1.11 20.39
CA ILE A 14 22.03 0.13 20.26
C ILE A 14 22.68 -1.25 20.22
N SER A 15 22.36 -2.12 21.16
CA SER A 15 22.97 -3.45 21.24
C SER A 15 22.35 -4.43 20.25
N ASP A 16 23.11 -5.46 19.87
CA ASP A 16 22.59 -6.52 19.00
C ASP A 16 21.51 -7.35 19.71
N GLU A 17 21.58 -7.49 21.03
CA GLU A 17 20.53 -8.14 21.84
C GLU A 17 19.22 -7.36 21.78
N GLN A 18 19.27 -6.02 21.88
CA GLN A 18 18.08 -5.18 21.74
C GLN A 18 17.45 -5.35 20.35
N ARG A 19 18.27 -5.38 19.30
CA ARG A 19 17.78 -5.59 17.91
C ARG A 19 17.22 -6.99 17.70
N ALA A 20 17.86 -8.01 18.26
CA ALA A 20 17.41 -9.39 18.16
C ALA A 20 16.03 -9.56 18.80
N SER A 21 15.84 -9.02 20.01
CA SER A 21 14.55 -9.05 20.70
C SER A 21 13.43 -8.38 19.89
N LEU A 22 13.68 -7.16 19.39
CA LEU A 22 12.72 -6.48 18.50
C LEU A 22 12.39 -7.35 17.27
N ARG A 23 13.39 -7.97 16.64
CA ARG A 23 13.19 -8.80 15.45
C ARG A 23 12.36 -10.04 15.72
N GLU A 24 12.60 -10.72 16.84
CA GLU A 24 11.87 -11.92 17.23
C GLU A 24 10.40 -11.64 17.53
N ALA A 25 10.11 -10.47 18.11
CA ALA A 25 8.75 -10.07 18.47
C ALA A 25 7.99 -9.33 17.35
N ILE A 26 8.55 -9.19 16.14
CA ILE A 26 7.98 -8.31 15.09
C ILE A 26 6.55 -8.69 14.66
N ASP A 27 6.26 -10.00 14.65
CA ASP A 27 4.94 -10.54 14.27
C ASP A 27 4.08 -10.94 15.49
N ASP A 28 4.63 -10.84 16.72
CA ASP A 28 3.91 -11.13 17.97
C ASP A 28 3.21 -9.87 18.50
N ILE A 29 2.09 -9.52 17.88
CA ILE A 29 1.34 -8.29 18.20
C ILE A 29 0.18 -8.60 19.14
N ASP A 30 0.25 -8.06 20.36
CA ASP A 30 -0.86 -8.08 21.32
C ASP A 30 -1.79 -6.88 21.15
N PHE A 31 -2.84 -7.07 20.35
CA PHE A 31 -3.81 -6.03 20.07
C PHE A 31 -4.67 -5.65 21.29
N GLU A 32 -4.84 -6.54 22.27
CA GLU A 32 -5.62 -6.22 23.47
C GLU A 32 -4.85 -5.25 24.36
N VAL A 33 -3.55 -5.48 24.54
CA VAL A 33 -2.64 -4.58 25.26
C VAL A 33 -2.53 -3.23 24.54
N ALA A 34 -2.34 -3.23 23.22
CA ALA A 34 -2.31 -2.01 22.43
C ALA A 34 -3.60 -1.20 22.57
N ALA A 35 -4.77 -1.84 22.47
CA ALA A 35 -6.06 -1.18 22.68
C ALA A 35 -6.23 -0.64 24.12
N GLY A 36 -5.65 -1.31 25.12
CA GLY A 36 -5.54 -0.81 26.48
C GLY A 36 -4.80 0.52 26.53
N TYR A 37 -3.56 0.54 26.03
CA TYR A 37 -2.75 1.75 25.98
C TYR A 37 -3.37 2.85 25.15
N GLU A 38 -4.04 2.55 24.04
CA GLU A 38 -4.68 3.55 23.20
C GLU A 38 -5.81 4.27 23.95
N ARG A 39 -6.58 3.56 24.78
CA ARG A 39 -7.62 4.17 25.62
C ARG A 39 -7.03 5.13 26.65
N ASP A 40 -5.87 4.81 27.19
CA ASP A 40 -5.23 5.61 28.24
C ASP A 40 -4.46 6.81 27.65
N LEU A 41 -3.67 6.57 26.60
CA LEU A 41 -2.78 7.54 25.97
C LEU A 41 -3.48 8.41 24.93
N ARG A 42 -4.60 7.95 24.38
CA ARG A 42 -5.32 8.58 23.26
C ARG A 42 -4.44 8.79 22.03
N HIS A 43 -3.49 7.87 21.83
CA HIS A 43 -2.55 7.89 20.71
C HIS A 43 -2.15 6.47 20.35
N ASP A 44 -2.59 6.02 19.17
CA ASP A 44 -2.37 4.70 18.57
C ASP A 44 -0.89 4.33 18.41
N VAL A 45 -0.07 5.17 17.79
CA VAL A 45 1.37 4.89 17.61
C VAL A 45 2.05 4.72 18.96
N MET A 46 1.80 5.61 19.92
CA MET A 46 2.39 5.46 21.25
C MET A 46 1.88 4.21 21.96
N ALA A 47 0.60 3.86 21.78
CA ALA A 47 0.06 2.62 22.32
C ALA A 47 0.77 1.38 21.79
N HIS A 48 1.05 1.34 20.48
CA HIS A 48 1.84 0.28 19.88
C HIS A 48 3.32 0.31 20.28
N VAL A 49 3.92 1.48 20.48
CA VAL A 49 5.29 1.61 21.02
C VAL A 49 5.36 1.01 22.43
N HIS A 50 4.37 1.27 23.28
CA HIS A 50 4.29 0.71 24.62
C HIS A 50 4.05 -0.79 24.60
N ALA A 51 3.05 -1.26 23.85
CA ALA A 51 2.75 -2.69 23.73
C ALA A 51 3.94 -3.50 23.19
N TYR A 52 4.64 -2.98 22.18
CA TYR A 52 5.84 -3.62 21.64
C TYR A 52 7.03 -3.57 22.63
N GLY A 53 7.16 -2.47 23.37
CA GLY A 53 8.13 -2.34 24.46
C GLY A 53 7.89 -3.28 25.64
N ASP A 54 6.66 -3.73 25.87
CA ASP A 54 6.37 -4.77 26.88
C ASP A 54 6.85 -6.16 26.43
N ARG A 55 6.86 -6.42 25.12
CA ARG A 55 7.42 -7.65 24.52
C ARG A 55 8.95 -7.62 24.44
N CYS A 56 9.55 -6.43 24.38
CA CYS A 56 10.99 -6.23 24.28
C CYS A 56 11.53 -5.30 25.40
N PRO A 57 11.52 -5.72 26.69
CA PRO A 57 11.84 -4.84 27.82
C PRO A 57 13.21 -4.16 27.72
N GLU A 58 14.23 -4.91 27.30
CA GLU A 58 15.60 -4.43 27.06
C GLU A 58 15.72 -3.43 25.91
N ALA A 59 14.83 -3.49 24.92
CA ALA A 59 14.83 -2.57 23.77
C ALA A 59 13.84 -1.41 23.93
N ARG A 60 12.99 -1.40 24.97
CA ARG A 60 11.93 -0.40 25.16
C ARG A 60 12.39 1.05 25.01
N GLY A 61 13.57 1.38 25.53
CA GLY A 61 14.13 2.74 25.50
C GLY A 61 14.59 3.22 24.12
N ILE A 62 14.81 2.32 23.16
CA ILE A 62 15.29 2.65 21.81
C ILE A 62 14.19 2.58 20.74
N ILE A 63 13.00 2.06 21.09
CA ILE A 63 11.86 2.03 20.16
C ILE A 63 11.45 3.47 19.85
N HIS A 64 11.36 3.79 18.55
CA HIS A 64 10.95 5.11 18.06
C HIS A 64 11.92 6.27 18.43
N LEU A 65 13.17 5.94 18.78
CA LEU A 65 14.17 6.92 19.22
C LEU A 65 14.38 8.03 18.18
N GLY A 66 14.05 9.27 18.56
CA GLY A 66 14.21 10.46 17.71
C GLY A 66 13.24 10.56 16.52
N ALA A 67 12.31 9.63 16.39
CA ALA A 67 11.26 9.66 15.38
C ALA A 67 9.99 10.36 15.89
N THR A 68 9.11 10.69 14.96
CA THR A 68 7.73 11.15 15.24
C THR A 68 6.74 10.14 14.69
N SER A 69 5.48 10.20 15.10
CA SER A 69 4.43 9.28 14.66
C SER A 69 4.36 9.12 13.13
N CYS A 70 4.57 10.22 12.39
CA CYS A 70 4.65 10.24 10.93
C CYS A 70 5.74 9.34 10.33
N PHE A 71 6.80 9.03 11.09
CA PHE A 71 7.81 8.08 10.64
C PHE A 71 7.21 6.70 10.39
N VAL A 72 6.29 6.23 11.24
CA VAL A 72 5.66 4.92 11.05
C VAL A 72 4.38 5.01 10.24
N THR A 73 3.54 6.03 10.46
CA THR A 73 2.24 6.14 9.75
C THR A 73 2.46 6.39 8.27
N ASP A 74 3.16 7.47 7.92
CA ASP A 74 3.23 7.93 6.52
C ASP A 74 4.08 6.97 5.67
N ASN A 75 5.17 6.43 6.23
CA ASN A 75 5.96 5.43 5.49
C ASN A 75 5.20 4.12 5.31
N THR A 76 4.40 3.70 6.29
CA THR A 76 3.54 2.51 6.12
C THR A 76 2.48 2.77 5.07
N ASP A 77 1.83 3.94 5.09
CA ASP A 77 0.86 4.33 4.07
C ASP A 77 1.47 4.34 2.67
N LEU A 78 2.69 4.88 2.50
CA LEU A 78 3.39 4.85 1.21
C LEU A 78 3.65 3.42 0.71
N LEU A 79 4.05 2.51 1.59
CA LEU A 79 4.24 1.10 1.23
C LEU A 79 2.92 0.45 0.82
N LEU A 80 1.85 0.67 1.59
CA LEU A 80 0.51 0.14 1.30
C LEU A 80 -0.05 0.69 -0.01
N LEU A 81 0.09 2.00 -0.24
CA LEU A 81 -0.32 2.66 -1.49
C LEU A 81 0.46 2.12 -2.69
N GLY A 82 1.78 1.91 -2.54
CA GLY A 82 2.61 1.29 -3.58
C GLY A 82 2.10 -0.10 -3.96
N GLN A 83 1.87 -0.97 -2.97
CA GLN A 83 1.35 -2.32 -3.19
C GLN A 83 -0.07 -2.30 -3.79
N ALA A 84 -0.94 -1.39 -3.32
CA ALA A 84 -2.28 -1.24 -3.86
C ALA A 84 -2.25 -0.82 -5.34
N LEU A 85 -1.35 0.09 -5.72
CA LEU A 85 -1.19 0.53 -7.11
C LEU A 85 -0.69 -0.60 -8.01
N GLU A 86 0.18 -1.49 -7.53
CA GLU A 86 0.58 -2.69 -8.28
C GLU A 86 -0.61 -3.61 -8.56
N LEU A 87 -1.46 -3.85 -7.56
CA LEU A 87 -2.69 -4.65 -7.73
C LEU A 87 -3.69 -4.01 -8.70
N ILE A 88 -3.80 -2.68 -8.69
CA ILE A 88 -4.66 -1.92 -9.61
C ILE A 88 -4.09 -2.00 -11.03
N ARG A 89 -2.79 -1.76 -11.20
CA ARG A 89 -2.08 -1.85 -12.49
C ARG A 89 -2.31 -3.21 -13.14
N ASP A 90 -2.12 -4.30 -12.40
CA ASP A 90 -2.22 -5.65 -12.96
C ASP A 90 -3.65 -5.95 -13.46
N ARG A 91 -4.67 -5.49 -12.73
CA ARG A 91 -6.06 -5.59 -13.17
C ARG A 91 -6.36 -4.70 -14.38
N LEU A 92 -5.85 -3.48 -14.42
CA LEU A 92 -6.01 -2.57 -15.56
C LEU A 92 -5.40 -3.16 -16.82
N VAL A 93 -4.19 -3.74 -16.73
CA VAL A 93 -3.56 -4.45 -17.87
C VAL A 93 -4.46 -5.58 -18.35
N GLY A 94 -5.05 -6.36 -17.44
CA GLY A 94 -6.03 -7.40 -17.78
C GLY A 94 -7.26 -6.85 -18.52
N VAL A 95 -7.84 -5.76 -18.04
CA VAL A 95 -8.99 -5.09 -18.69
C VAL A 95 -8.62 -4.61 -20.09
N ILE A 96 -7.48 -3.95 -20.25
CA ILE A 96 -6.96 -3.48 -21.54
C ILE A 96 -6.78 -4.67 -22.50
N HIS A 97 -6.21 -5.78 -22.02
CA HIS A 97 -6.03 -6.99 -22.82
C HIS A 97 -7.37 -7.54 -23.32
N HIS A 98 -8.37 -7.70 -22.44
CA HIS A 98 -9.68 -8.20 -22.84
C HIS A 98 -10.41 -7.27 -23.80
N LEU A 99 -10.31 -5.94 -23.61
CA LEU A 99 -10.83 -4.96 -24.55
C LEU A 99 -10.13 -5.03 -25.91
N ALA A 100 -8.82 -5.24 -25.93
CA ALA A 100 -8.05 -5.39 -27.17
C ALA A 100 -8.46 -6.66 -27.94
N VAL A 101 -8.65 -7.79 -27.25
CA VAL A 101 -9.16 -9.04 -27.85
C VAL A 101 -10.57 -8.84 -28.40
N PHE A 102 -11.46 -8.20 -27.64
CA PHE A 102 -12.81 -7.88 -28.09
C PHE A 102 -12.81 -6.96 -29.33
N ALA A 103 -11.98 -5.91 -29.31
CA ALA A 103 -11.86 -4.98 -30.42
C ALA A 103 -11.34 -5.66 -31.69
N ALA A 104 -10.32 -6.51 -31.56
CA ALA A 104 -9.76 -7.27 -32.67
C ALA A 104 -10.78 -8.26 -33.26
N GLY A 105 -11.51 -8.99 -32.42
CA GLY A 105 -12.54 -9.93 -32.86
C GLY A 105 -13.74 -9.27 -33.56
N ASN A 106 -14.01 -8.00 -33.27
CA ASN A 106 -15.11 -7.22 -33.85
C ASN A 106 -14.64 -6.15 -34.84
N ARG A 107 -13.39 -6.25 -35.34
CA ARG A 107 -12.77 -5.21 -36.16
C ARG A 107 -13.54 -4.87 -37.44
N ASP A 108 -14.19 -5.87 -38.04
CA ASP A 108 -14.91 -5.77 -39.31
C ASP A 108 -16.43 -5.80 -39.15
N LEU A 109 -16.95 -5.78 -37.91
CA LEU A 109 -18.39 -5.78 -37.64
C LEU A 109 -18.94 -4.35 -37.77
N PRO A 110 -19.65 -3.99 -38.85
CA PRO A 110 -20.16 -2.64 -39.04
C PRO A 110 -21.23 -2.29 -38.00
N CYS A 111 -21.23 -1.04 -37.54
CA CYS A 111 -22.30 -0.47 -36.72
C CYS A 111 -22.52 1.02 -37.02
N LEU A 112 -23.70 1.53 -36.66
CA LEU A 112 -24.03 2.95 -36.80
C LEU A 112 -23.17 3.80 -35.85
N GLY A 113 -22.46 4.80 -36.37
CA GLY A 113 -21.76 5.79 -35.55
C GLY A 113 -22.74 6.76 -34.89
N PHE A 114 -22.34 7.37 -33.77
CA PHE A 114 -23.14 8.37 -33.08
C PHE A 114 -22.33 9.62 -32.76
N THR A 115 -22.86 10.79 -33.09
CA THR A 115 -22.37 12.11 -32.65
C THR A 115 -23.55 12.87 -32.08
N HIS A 116 -23.40 13.51 -30.91
CA HIS A 116 -24.54 14.09 -30.18
C HIS A 116 -25.67 13.08 -29.89
N LEU A 117 -25.30 11.80 -29.73
CA LEU A 117 -26.25 10.66 -29.64
C LEU A 117 -27.22 10.56 -30.84
N GLN A 118 -26.91 11.21 -31.96
CA GLN A 118 -27.66 11.12 -33.21
C GLN A 118 -26.90 10.24 -34.22
N PRO A 119 -27.62 9.54 -35.12
CA PRO A 119 -27.03 8.75 -36.20
C PRO A 119 -25.99 9.55 -37.00
N ALA A 120 -24.81 8.97 -37.16
CA ALA A 120 -23.70 9.53 -37.93
C ALA A 120 -23.15 8.49 -38.92
N GLN A 121 -22.01 8.80 -39.56
CA GLN A 121 -21.37 7.88 -40.50
C GLN A 121 -21.05 6.52 -39.83
N PRO A 122 -21.15 5.40 -40.57
CA PRO A 122 -20.85 4.08 -40.04
C PRO A 122 -19.42 3.94 -39.52
N THR A 123 -19.25 3.06 -38.54
CA THR A 123 -17.95 2.62 -38.00
C THR A 123 -18.00 1.10 -37.77
N THR A 124 -17.04 0.53 -37.04
CA THR A 124 -17.12 -0.87 -36.60
C THR A 124 -17.20 -0.98 -35.08
N VAL A 125 -17.78 -2.06 -34.59
CA VAL A 125 -17.87 -2.34 -33.14
C VAL A 125 -16.46 -2.41 -32.55
N GLY A 126 -15.51 -3.03 -33.26
CA GLY A 126 -14.10 -3.05 -32.86
C GLY A 126 -13.48 -1.66 -32.80
N LYS A 127 -13.66 -0.81 -33.83
CA LYS A 127 -13.18 0.57 -33.81
C LYS A 127 -13.74 1.35 -32.62
N ARG A 128 -15.02 1.21 -32.30
CA ARG A 128 -15.64 1.84 -31.13
C ARG A 128 -14.98 1.40 -29.82
N ALA A 129 -14.72 0.11 -29.66
CA ALA A 129 -14.06 -0.42 -28.47
C ALA A 129 -12.64 0.13 -28.27
N THR A 130 -11.89 0.40 -29.35
CA THR A 130 -10.56 1.04 -29.25
C THR A 130 -10.62 2.48 -28.75
N CYS A 131 -11.68 3.24 -29.08
CA CYS A 131 -11.86 4.59 -28.55
C CYS A 131 -12.10 4.54 -27.04
N GLY A 132 -12.96 3.64 -26.56
CA GLY A 132 -13.18 3.45 -25.11
C GLY A 132 -11.93 3.00 -24.36
N ALA A 133 -11.00 2.30 -25.03
CA ALA A 133 -9.70 1.91 -24.47
C ALA A 133 -8.64 3.02 -24.51
N MET A 134 -8.84 4.11 -25.26
CA MET A 134 -7.90 5.25 -25.40
C MET A 134 -8.44 6.58 -24.84
N THR A 135 -9.70 6.63 -24.37
CA THR A 135 -10.33 7.86 -23.82
C THR A 135 -10.51 7.83 -22.30
N TRP A 136 -9.75 6.98 -21.61
CA TRP A 136 -9.47 7.08 -20.18
C TRP A 136 -7.96 7.05 -19.96
#